data_AF-A0A9D9NZW2-F1
#
_entry.id   AF-A0A9D9NZW2-F1
#
_cell.length_a   1.000
_cell.length_b   1.000
_cell.length_c   1.000
_cell.angle_alpha   90.00
_cell.angle_beta   90.00
_cell.angle_gamma   90.00
#
_symmetry.space_group_name_H-M   'P 1'
#
loop_
_entity.id
_entity.type
_entity.pdbx_description
1 polymer ?
#
loop_
_entity_poly.entity_id
_entity_poly.type
_entity_poly.pdbx_seq_one_letter_code
_entity_poly.pdbx_strand_id
1 'polypeptide(L)'
;MLGGGLIGLFVLVASELLVPHANLHVAKAARLLTHDPYRGELLVVGLGVGVLVPLIALALAWASGNLAPWSVVAAVAALIGLWSYERLWVEAGQDIPLS
;
A
#
# COMPACT_ATOMS: atom_id res chain seq x y z
N MET A 1 -4.14 -12.04 -16.12
CA MET A 1 -2.89 -11.34 -15.74
C MET A 1 -3.08 -10.43 -14.51
N LEU A 2 -4.10 -9.56 -14.45
CA LEU A 2 -4.35 -8.69 -13.28
C LEU A 2 -4.49 -9.41 -11.93
N GLY A 3 -5.25 -10.52 -11.89
CA GLY A 3 -5.42 -11.30 -10.64
C GLY A 3 -4.10 -11.85 -10.07
N GLY A 4 -3.18 -12.28 -10.93
CA GLY A 4 -1.86 -12.74 -10.51
C GLY A 4 -1.01 -11.60 -9.93
N GLY A 5 -1.08 -10.40 -10.53
CA GLY A 5 -0.40 -9.21 -10.02
C GLY A 5 -0.91 -8.79 -8.65
N LEU A 6 -2.23 -8.82 -8.41
CA LEU A 6 -2.81 -8.53 -7.09
C LEU A 6 -2.42 -9.55 -6.03
N ILE A 7 -2.40 -10.84 -6.39
CA ILE A 7 -1.93 -11.89 -5.48
C ILE A 7 -0.45 -11.66 -5.16
N GLY A 8 0.39 -11.36 -6.16
CA GLY A 8 1.80 -11.04 -5.96
C GLY A 8 2.01 -9.83 -5.04
N LEU A 9 1.28 -8.74 -5.28
CA LEU A 9 1.31 -7.54 -4.43
C LEU A 9 0.88 -7.86 -3.00
N PHE A 10 -0.22 -8.60 -2.84
CA PHE A 10 -0.71 -9.00 -1.52
C PHE A 10 0.32 -9.85 -0.78
N VAL A 11 0.90 -10.86 -1.44
CA VAL A 11 1.93 -11.72 -0.85
C VAL A 11 3.14 -10.91 -0.44
N LEU A 12 3.59 -9.97 -1.28
CA LEU A 12 4.72 -9.11 -0.99
C LEU A 12 4.46 -8.22 0.24
N VAL A 13 3.36 -7.47 0.24
CA VAL A 13 2.99 -6.59 1.38
C VAL A 13 2.75 -7.40 2.66
N ALA A 14 2.09 -8.55 2.56
CA ALA A 14 1.89 -9.45 3.71
C ALA A 14 3.22 -9.98 4.23
N SER A 15 4.16 -10.31 3.34
CA SER A 15 5.49 -10.77 3.75
C SER A 15 6.26 -9.67 4.51
N GLU A 16 6.19 -8.42 4.07
CA GLU A 16 6.86 -7.30 4.73
C GLU A 16 6.23 -6.95 6.08
N LEU A 17 4.92 -7.12 6.25
CA LEU A 17 4.24 -6.73 7.49
C LEU A 17 4.17 -7.84 8.54
N LEU A 18 4.12 -9.11 8.11
CA LEU A 18 3.78 -10.24 8.99
C LEU A 18 4.92 -11.21 9.23
N VAL A 19 5.97 -11.21 8.39
CA VAL A 19 7.10 -12.13 8.59
C VAL A 19 7.93 -11.66 9.78
N PRO A 20 8.40 -12.60 10.65
CA PRO A 20 9.32 -12.27 11.73
C PRO A 20 10.59 -11.62 11.17
N HIS A 21 10.86 -10.39 11.62
CA HIS A 21 12.07 -9.68 11.24
C HIS A 21 13.21 -10.06 12.19
N ALA A 22 14.39 -10.38 11.63
CA ALA A 22 15.59 -10.65 12.44
C ALA A 22 16.05 -9.42 13.24
N ASN A 23 15.71 -8.22 12.78
CA ASN A 23 16.01 -6.96 13.46
C ASN A 23 14.81 -6.49 14.29
N LEU A 24 15.02 -6.39 15.61
CA LEU A 24 14.03 -5.90 16.58
C LEU A 24 13.49 -4.50 16.24
N HIS A 25 14.29 -3.63 15.63
CA HIS A 25 13.83 -2.32 15.18
C HIS A 25 12.82 -2.46 14.03
N VAL A 26 13.13 -3.26 13.00
CA VAL A 26 12.19 -3.44 11.87
C VAL A 26 10.87 -4.10 12.33
N ALA A 27 10.94 -5.05 13.27
CA ALA A 27 9.74 -5.64 13.87
C ALA A 27 8.88 -4.61 14.62
N LYS A 28 9.50 -3.65 15.33
CA LYS A 28 8.80 -2.56 16.02
C LYS A 28 8.16 -1.59 15.01
N ALA A 29 8.84 -1.23 13.92
CA ALA A 29 8.27 -0.40 12.84
C ALA A 29 7.04 -1.07 12.21
N ALA A 30 7.14 -2.35 11.82
CA ALA A 30 6.02 -3.10 11.26
C ALA A 30 4.81 -3.16 12.21
N ARG A 31 5.06 -3.18 13.53
CA ARG A 31 3.99 -3.11 14.53
C ARG A 31 3.32 -1.74 14.60
N LEU A 32 4.07 -0.64 14.51
CA LEU A 32 3.53 0.73 14.44
C LEU A 32 2.67 0.93 13.19
N LEU A 33 3.05 0.31 12.08
CA LEU A 33 2.28 0.30 10.83
C LEU A 33 0.96 -0.47 10.95
N THR A 34 0.94 -1.58 11.68
CA THR A 34 -0.21 -2.50 11.71
C THR A 34 -1.19 -2.29 12.86
N HIS A 35 -0.80 -1.62 13.95
CA HIS A 35 -1.63 -1.49 15.14
C HIS A 35 -2.04 -0.04 15.47
N ASP A 36 -1.12 0.92 15.52
CA ASP A 36 -1.32 2.39 15.61
C ASP A 36 0.07 3.05 15.73
N PRO A 37 0.29 4.33 15.33
CA PRO A 37 -0.67 5.33 14.84
C PRO A 37 -0.93 5.28 13.32
N TYR A 38 -0.13 4.52 12.56
CA TYR A 38 -0.10 4.60 11.09
C TYR A 38 -1.11 3.70 10.38
N ARG A 39 -1.74 2.78 11.12
CA ARG A 39 -2.66 1.77 10.59
C ARG A 39 -3.80 2.38 9.78
N GLY A 40 -4.37 3.49 10.24
CA GLY A 40 -5.44 4.19 9.55
C GLY A 40 -5.01 4.69 8.17
N GLU A 41 -3.86 5.36 8.09
CA GLU A 41 -3.33 5.86 6.81
C GLU A 41 -2.95 4.71 5.88
N LEU A 42 -2.31 3.65 6.39
CA LEU A 42 -1.96 2.47 5.61
C LEU A 42 -3.18 1.83 4.95
N LEU A 43 -4.29 1.69 5.70
CA LEU A 43 -5.52 1.09 5.19
C LEU A 43 -6.26 2.01 4.22
N VAL A 44 -6.40 3.30 4.55
CA VAL A 44 -7.19 4.23 3.74
C VAL A 44 -6.43 4.68 2.49
N VAL A 45 -5.19 5.12 2.64
CA VAL A 45 -4.40 5.67 1.54
C VAL A 45 -3.64 4.56 0.81
N GLY A 46 -2.90 3.72 1.54
CA GLY A 46 -2.14 2.63 0.94
C GLY A 46 -3.03 1.62 0.21
N LEU A 47 -3.97 1.00 0.92
CA LEU A 47 -4.85 -0.02 0.33
C LEU A 47 -6.07 0.58 -0.38
N GLY A 48 -6.76 1.53 0.25
CA GLY A 48 -7.96 2.14 -0.34
C GLY A 48 -7.63 2.95 -1.61
N VAL A 49 -6.81 3.99 -1.49
CA VAL A 49 -6.45 4.82 -2.65
C VAL A 49 -5.45 4.09 -3.56
N GLY A 50 -4.42 3.45 -3.01
CA GLY A 50 -3.36 2.83 -3.81
C GLY A 50 -3.73 1.56 -4.56
N VAL A 51 -4.77 0.84 -4.13
CA VAL A 51 -5.15 -0.45 -4.73
C VAL A 51 -6.60 -0.45 -5.17
N LEU A 52 -7.54 -0.10 -4.30
CA LEU A 52 -8.97 -0.22 -4.61
C LEU A 52 -9.40 0.78 -5.70
N VAL A 53 -8.97 2.04 -5.61
CA VAL A 53 -9.31 3.06 -6.62
C VAL A 53 -8.79 2.70 -8.03
N PRO A 54 -7.51 2.30 -8.22
CA PRO A 54 -7.03 1.83 -9.51
C PRO A 54 -7.83 0.66 -10.09
N LEU A 55 -8.20 -0.31 -9.26
CA LEU A 55 -8.99 -1.46 -9.72
C LEU A 55 -10.39 -1.05 -10.19
N ILE A 56 -11.07 -0.17 -9.44
CA ILE A 56 -12.37 0.37 -9.83
C ILE A 56 -12.23 1.19 -11.11
N ALA A 57 -11.22 2.06 -11.21
CA ALA A 57 -10.99 2.88 -12.40
C ALA A 57 -10.75 2.02 -13.64
N LEU A 58 -9.92 0.98 -13.54
CA LEU A 58 -9.68 0.06 -14.67
C LEU A 58 -10.93 -0.76 -15.04
N ALA A 59 -11.77 -1.15 -14.07
CA ALA A 59 -13.04 -1.79 -14.35
C ALA A 59 -14.01 -0.86 -15.11
N LEU A 60 -14.08 0.42 -14.71
CA LEU A 60 -14.86 1.44 -15.40
C LEU A 60 -14.28 1.76 -16.79
N ALA A 61 -12.96 1.75 -16.95
CA ALA A 61 -12.28 1.89 -18.24
C ALA A 61 -12.77 0.82 -19.23
N TRP A 62 -12.82 -0.42 -18.76
CA TRP A 62 -13.24 -1.55 -19.57
C TRP A 62 -14.74 -1.51 -19.89
N ALA A 63 -15.57 -1.20 -18.90
CA ALA A 63 -17.03 -1.12 -19.07
C ALA A 63 -17.47 0.05 -19.98
N SER A 64 -16.79 1.19 -19.92
CA SER A 64 -17.11 2.37 -20.73
C SER A 64 -16.45 2.38 -22.11
N GLY A 65 -15.46 1.51 -22.35
CA GLY A 65 -14.64 1.51 -23.56
C GLY A 65 -13.69 2.70 -23.70
N ASN A 66 -13.62 3.59 -22.69
CA ASN A 66 -12.80 4.80 -22.73
C ASN A 66 -11.58 4.66 -21.81
N LEU A 67 -10.49 4.09 -22.31
CA LEU A 67 -9.34 3.78 -21.45
C LEU A 67 -8.61 5.01 -20.91
N ALA A 68 -8.48 6.07 -21.70
CA ALA A 68 -7.56 7.17 -21.41
C ALA A 68 -7.82 7.88 -20.05
N PRO A 69 -9.02 8.41 -19.75
CA PRO A 69 -9.24 9.14 -18.50
C PRO A 69 -9.14 8.23 -17.27
N TRP A 70 -9.66 7.01 -17.37
CA TRP A 70 -9.65 6.05 -16.27
C TRP A 70 -8.25 5.50 -15.98
N SER A 71 -7.40 5.39 -17.01
CA SER A 71 -5.99 4.99 -16.83
C SER A 71 -5.20 6.05 -16.08
N VAL A 72 -5.47 7.34 -16.33
CA VAL A 72 -4.86 8.45 -15.59
C VAL A 72 -5.27 8.41 -14.11
N VAL A 73 -6.56 8.22 -13.82
CA VAL A 73 -7.05 8.08 -12.44
C VAL A 73 -6.37 6.90 -11.74
N ALA A 74 -6.30 5.75 -12.40
CA ALA A 74 -5.66 4.56 -11.85
C ALA A 74 -4.16 4.79 -11.55
N ALA A 75 -3.44 5.41 -12.48
CA ALA A 75 -2.01 5.69 -12.32
C ALA A 75 -1.74 6.65 -11.16
N VAL A 76 -2.49 7.77 -11.09
CA VAL A 76 -2.33 8.78 -10.03
C VAL A 76 -2.66 8.18 -8.66
N ALA A 77 -3.74 7.44 -8.55
CA ALA A 77 -4.14 6.82 -7.29
C ALA A 77 -3.11 5.77 -6.80
N ALA A 78 -2.57 4.97 -7.72
CA ALA A 78 -1.49 4.02 -7.40
C ALA A 78 -0.23 4.72 -6.89
N LEU A 79 0.17 5.84 -7.51
CA LEU A 79 1.31 6.64 -7.06
C LEU A 79 1.09 7.27 -5.68
N ILE A 80 -0.11 7.76 -5.39
CA ILE A 80 -0.46 8.29 -4.07
C ILE A 80 -0.33 7.22 -2.99
N GLY A 81 -0.87 6.01 -3.25
CA GLY A 81 -0.78 4.90 -2.32
C GLY A 81 0.66 4.43 -2.10
N LEU A 82 1.45 4.33 -3.17
CA LEU A 82 2.87 3.96 -3.09
C LEU A 82 3.67 4.98 -2.28
N TRP A 83 3.49 6.27 -2.56
CA TRP A 83 4.16 7.33 -1.85
C TRP A 83 3.81 7.36 -0.36
N SER A 84 2.52 7.20 -0.02
CA SER A 84 2.09 7.09 1.38
C SER A 84 2.71 5.87 2.06
N TYR A 85 2.73 4.71 1.40
CA TYR A 85 3.36 3.50 1.93
C TYR A 85 4.84 3.70 2.28
N GLU A 86 5.62 4.27 1.36
CA GLU A 86 7.04 4.55 1.59
C GLU A 86 7.25 5.54 2.73
N ARG A 87 6.47 6.62 2.75
CA ARG A 87 6.53 7.64 3.81
C ARG A 87 6.25 7.04 5.18
N LEU A 88 5.23 6.19 5.29
CA LEU A 88 4.89 5.51 6.54
C LEU A 88 6.02 4.62 7.04
N TRP A 89 6.72 3.89 6.16
CA TRP A 89 7.89 3.10 6.56
C TRP A 89 9.05 3.95 7.06
N VAL A 90 9.30 5.11 6.43
CA VAL A 90 10.32 6.06 6.89
C VAL A 90 9.97 6.63 8.26
N GLU A 91 8.74 7.11 8.44
CA GLU A 91 8.25 7.68 9.70
C GLU A 91 8.25 6.63 10.82
N ALA A 92 7.71 5.43 10.55
CA ALA A 92 7.69 4.33 11.51
C ALA A 92 9.10 3.85 11.92
N GLY A 93 10.10 3.99 11.04
CA GLY A 93 11.49 3.71 11.37
C GLY A 93 12.12 4.78 12.27
N GLN A 94 11.74 6.04 12.08
CA GLN A 94 12.23 7.19 12.86
C GLN A 94 11.61 7.25 14.28
N ASP A 95 10.39 6.76 14.44
CA ASP A 95 9.67 6.73 15.72
C ASP A 95 10.19 5.66 16.70
N ILE A 96 11.13 4.81 16.28
CA ILE A 96 11.67 3.76 17.15
C ILE A 96 12.75 4.33 18.08
N PRO A 97 12.60 4.18 19.41
CA PRO A 97 13.64 4.58 20.34
C PRO A 97 14.95 3.82 20.10
N LEU A 98 16.07 4.53 20.21
CA LEU A 98 17.43 3.97 20.10
C LEU A 98 17.90 3.25 21.39
N SER A 99 17.06 3.21 22.44
CA SER A 99 17.34 2.63 23.76
C SER A 99 16.90 1.18 23.91
#